data_AF-A0A2V8IDG4-F1
#
_entry.id   AF-A0A2V8IDG4-F1
#
_cell.length_a   1.000
_cell.length_b   1.000
_cell.length_c   1.000
_cell.angle_alpha   90.00
_cell.angle_beta   90.00
_cell.angle_gamma   90.00
#
_symmetry.space_group_name_H-M   'P 1'
#
loop_
_entity.id
_entity.type
_entity.pdbx_description
1 polymer ?
#
loop_
_entity_poly.entity_id
_entity_poly.type
_entity_poly.pdbx_seq_one_letter_code
_entity_poly.pdbx_strand_id
1 'polypeptide(L)'
;VRTGKRLWVFHTIPRKGEPGSETWLGGADFTGNAGVWGPFSIDEELGYVYLNIEDATGDAYGGSRPGANLFSSSLVCVDIKTGKMIWYYQLVHHDIWDYDMPPHPILLDLNVDGRRVKAVVELTKQAFAYVFDRVTGQPVWPIVERPVKQTDVPGEWTSPTQPFPTKPPAFDRQGITADDLIDFTPALRQQALQAIEGFRFGPIYTPPSVGNAPDKTKGTLVLPGFGGGANWESGAADPETGFVYVGSHTSPTLTNLSKPDPNAENFVTSDYVTGGGPGVPRIQGLPLLKPPYGRITAYDMNKGEIAWMIPNGDTPPAIKNNPALQGVNIPRTGSDSRAVLLVTKTLLFAGEGATGQSSFRALDKKTGQTIWETNVPVGPVHSLPMTYMHNGRQYIVFASGNAATQTAAQLVAYWIPPPPSQK
;
A
#
# COMPACT_ATOMS: atom_id res chain seq x y z
N VAL A 1 30.95 3.00 3.91
CA VAL A 1 31.03 4.02 4.98
C VAL A 1 32.44 3.98 5.58
N ARG A 2 33.16 5.11 5.69
CA ARG A 2 34.53 5.13 6.23
C ARG A 2 34.61 5.40 7.75
N THR A 3 33.73 6.25 8.30
CA THR A 3 33.83 6.70 9.71
C THR A 3 32.53 6.65 10.51
N GLY A 4 31.37 6.58 9.86
CA GLY A 4 30.06 6.69 10.53
C GLY A 4 29.72 8.09 11.05
N LYS A 5 30.56 9.11 10.80
CA LYS A 5 30.28 10.50 11.18
C LYS A 5 29.03 11.01 10.45
N ARG A 6 28.04 11.49 11.20
CA ARG A 6 26.84 12.14 10.67
C ARG A 6 27.19 13.42 9.92
N LEU A 7 26.75 13.52 8.66
CA LEU A 7 26.99 14.68 7.80
C LEU A 7 25.88 15.73 7.95
N TRP A 8 24.63 15.28 7.93
CA TRP A 8 23.45 16.12 8.06
C TRP A 8 22.29 15.33 8.69
N VAL A 9 21.23 16.04 9.07
CA VAL A 9 19.93 15.50 9.49
C VAL A 9 18.87 16.36 8.83
N PHE A 10 17.87 15.72 8.25
CA PHE A 10 16.62 16.36 7.86
C PHE A 10 15.57 16.02 8.93
N HIS A 11 14.96 17.02 9.56
CA HIS A 11 13.90 16.80 10.55
C HIS A 11 12.56 16.67 9.81
N THR A 12 12.01 15.45 9.78
CA THR A 12 10.72 15.15 9.13
C THR A 12 9.54 15.70 9.92
N ILE A 13 9.65 15.73 11.25
CA ILE A 13 8.88 16.60 12.12
C ILE A 13 9.72 17.87 12.34
N PRO A 14 9.39 18.99 11.66
CA PRO A 14 10.20 20.19 11.67
C PRO A 14 10.18 20.86 13.04
N ARG A 15 11.35 21.34 13.47
CA ARG A 15 11.48 22.13 14.69
C ARG A 15 10.92 23.53 14.48
N LYS A 16 10.56 24.21 15.57
CA LYS A 16 10.08 25.60 15.51
C LYS A 16 11.02 26.49 14.69
N GLY A 17 10.49 27.08 13.62
CA GLY A 17 11.22 27.96 12.71
C GLY A 17 11.81 27.25 11.48
N GLU A 18 11.77 25.92 11.41
CA GLU A 18 12.04 25.16 10.20
C GLU A 18 10.79 25.15 9.29
N PRO A 19 10.95 25.07 7.95
CA PRO A 19 9.83 24.97 7.03
C PRO A 19 8.87 23.82 7.40
N GLY A 20 7.57 24.07 7.36
CA GLY A 20 6.54 23.10 7.72
C GLY A 20 6.15 23.13 9.20
N SER A 21 6.97 23.73 10.08
CA SER A 21 6.65 23.82 11.52
C SER A 21 5.40 24.64 11.80
N GLU A 22 5.06 25.58 10.93
CA GLU A 22 3.82 26.36 10.98
C GLU A 22 2.55 25.52 10.75
N THR A 23 2.69 24.32 10.19
CA THR A 23 1.56 23.40 9.94
C THR A 23 1.23 22.52 11.14
N TRP A 24 2.02 22.59 12.21
CA TRP A 24 1.75 21.93 13.48
C TRP A 24 1.17 22.95 14.45
N LEU A 25 -0.14 22.89 14.65
CA LEU A 25 -0.85 23.80 15.55
C LEU A 25 -0.67 23.40 17.04
N GLY A 26 -0.10 22.21 17.28
CA GLY A 26 0.30 21.68 18.56
C GLY A 26 0.94 20.29 18.40
N GLY A 27 1.59 19.80 19.46
CA GLY A 27 2.02 18.40 19.59
C GLY A 27 3.30 17.98 18.87
N ALA A 28 3.92 18.83 18.06
CA ALA A 28 5.16 18.51 17.33
C ALA A 28 6.36 18.17 18.25
N ASP A 29 6.32 18.59 19.51
CA ASP A 29 7.39 18.39 20.50
C ASP A 29 7.40 17.00 21.15
N PHE A 30 6.27 16.28 21.10
CA PHE A 30 6.15 14.92 21.64
C PHE A 30 5.65 13.89 20.62
N THR A 31 5.15 14.32 19.46
CA THR A 31 4.75 13.42 18.37
C THR A 31 5.99 12.73 17.79
N GLY A 32 5.88 11.42 17.55
CA GLY A 32 6.91 10.62 16.88
C GLY A 32 6.44 10.11 15.52
N ASN A 33 6.99 8.97 15.11
CA ASN A 33 6.80 8.42 13.77
C ASN A 33 7.25 9.42 12.70
N ALA A 34 6.57 9.52 11.55
CA ALA A 34 6.98 10.36 10.43
C ALA A 34 8.45 10.13 10.02
N GLY A 35 8.94 8.89 10.12
CA GLY A 35 10.22 8.45 9.62
C GLY A 35 10.15 7.91 8.18
N VAL A 36 11.28 7.35 7.74
CA VAL A 36 11.40 6.62 6.47
C VAL A 36 11.77 5.19 6.84
N TRP A 37 10.76 4.36 7.11
CA TRP A 37 10.95 2.99 7.55
C TRP A 37 11.03 2.00 6.38
N GLY A 38 10.39 2.34 5.25
CA GLY A 38 10.53 1.64 3.98
C GLY A 38 11.84 1.97 3.24
N PRO A 39 12.16 1.22 2.16
CA PRO A 39 13.25 1.59 1.28
C PRO A 39 12.97 2.94 0.58
N PHE A 40 14.01 3.75 0.40
CA PHE A 40 13.97 5.02 -0.33
C PHE A 40 14.87 4.97 -1.56
N SER A 41 14.74 5.96 -2.45
CA SER A 41 15.45 5.97 -3.74
C SER A 41 16.43 7.12 -3.88
N ILE A 42 17.46 6.91 -4.70
CA ILE A 42 18.53 7.86 -4.98
C ILE A 42 18.67 8.01 -6.50
N ASP A 43 18.74 9.24 -6.98
CA ASP A 43 19.24 9.56 -8.32
C ASP A 43 20.69 10.03 -8.21
N GLU A 44 21.64 9.19 -8.62
CA GLU A 44 23.07 9.48 -8.53
C GLU A 44 23.53 10.59 -9.49
N GLU A 45 22.84 10.77 -10.62
CA GLU A 45 23.17 11.81 -11.61
C GLU A 45 22.79 13.19 -11.06
N LEU A 46 21.60 13.29 -10.45
CA LEU A 46 21.11 14.53 -9.83
C LEU A 46 21.72 14.78 -8.44
N GLY A 47 22.17 13.72 -7.75
CA GLY A 47 22.60 13.78 -6.36
C GLY A 47 21.42 13.94 -5.40
N TYR A 48 20.25 13.41 -5.74
CA TYR A 48 19.01 13.56 -4.97
C TYR A 48 18.60 12.27 -4.26
N VAL A 49 18.02 12.41 -3.08
CA VAL A 49 17.39 11.33 -2.30
C VAL A 49 15.90 11.63 -2.17
N TYR A 50 15.06 10.66 -2.50
CA TYR A 50 13.60 10.75 -2.41
C TYR A 50 13.13 9.95 -1.20
N LEU A 51 12.64 10.67 -0.20
CA LEU A 51 12.20 10.17 1.10
C LEU A 51 10.68 10.03 1.10
N ASN A 52 10.21 8.79 1.22
CA ASN A 52 8.81 8.43 1.40
C ASN A 52 8.47 8.41 2.90
N ILE A 53 8.01 9.55 3.41
CA ILE A 53 7.83 9.78 4.84
C ILE A 53 6.47 9.26 5.30
N GLU A 54 6.47 8.46 6.36
CA GLU A 54 5.27 7.87 6.94
C GLU A 54 4.36 8.89 7.66
N ASP A 55 3.22 8.41 8.14
CA ASP A 55 2.28 9.17 8.93
C ASP A 55 2.84 9.49 10.34
N ALA A 56 2.34 10.54 10.97
CA ALA A 56 2.74 10.93 12.31
C ALA A 56 1.96 10.09 13.33
N THR A 57 2.56 9.81 14.50
CA THR A 57 1.96 8.95 15.54
C THR A 57 0.46 9.21 15.74
N GLY A 58 -0.34 8.14 15.77
CA GLY A 58 -1.78 8.23 15.96
C GLY A 58 -2.53 7.77 14.71
N ASP A 59 -2.32 6.52 14.32
CA ASP A 59 -2.69 5.93 13.03
C ASP A 59 -4.18 6.15 12.66
N ALA A 60 -5.05 6.21 13.67
CA ALA A 60 -6.49 6.41 13.53
C ALA A 60 -7.05 7.60 14.33
N TYR A 61 -6.19 8.32 15.05
CA TYR A 61 -6.59 9.47 15.84
C TYR A 61 -5.46 10.50 15.95
N GLY A 62 -5.69 11.70 15.42
CA GLY A 62 -4.69 12.77 15.29
C GLY A 62 -4.89 13.96 16.24
N GLY A 63 -5.85 13.90 17.17
CA GLY A 63 -6.27 15.05 17.98
C GLY A 63 -5.18 15.68 18.87
N SER A 64 -4.09 14.96 19.15
CA SER A 64 -2.92 15.49 19.86
C SER A 64 -1.97 16.33 18.98
N ARG A 65 -2.15 16.28 17.65
CA ARG A 65 -1.29 16.93 16.65
C ARG A 65 -2.11 17.70 15.59
N PRO A 66 -2.94 18.67 15.97
CA PRO A 66 -3.77 19.38 15.01
C PRO A 66 -2.94 20.11 13.93
N GLY A 67 -3.49 20.17 12.70
CA GLY A 67 -2.87 20.80 11.54
C GLY A 67 -2.38 19.80 10.50
N ALA A 68 -1.81 20.28 9.38
CA ALA A 68 -1.44 19.42 8.25
C ALA A 68 -0.25 18.48 8.55
N ASN A 69 0.54 18.77 9.60
CA ASN A 69 1.64 17.91 10.07
C ASN A 69 2.79 17.71 9.07
N LEU A 70 3.19 18.72 8.29
CA LEU A 70 4.33 18.57 7.37
C LEU A 70 5.61 18.23 8.13
N PHE A 71 6.41 17.24 7.72
CA PHE A 71 6.40 16.52 6.45
C PHE A 71 5.86 15.08 6.54
N SER A 72 4.96 14.81 7.49
CA SER A 72 4.27 13.52 7.56
C SER A 72 3.47 13.23 6.28
N SER A 73 3.38 11.95 5.91
CA SER A 73 2.68 11.45 4.72
C SER A 73 3.07 12.24 3.47
N SER A 74 4.38 12.45 3.27
CA SER A 74 4.95 13.27 2.19
C SER A 74 6.08 12.57 1.46
N LEU A 75 6.16 12.82 0.16
CA LEU A 75 7.37 12.55 -0.63
C LEU A 75 8.25 13.79 -0.57
N VAL A 76 9.45 13.66 0.01
CA VAL A 76 10.42 14.75 0.17
C VAL A 76 11.68 14.45 -0.61
N CYS A 77 12.12 15.37 -1.46
CA CYS A 77 13.40 15.29 -2.14
C CYS A 77 14.44 16.15 -1.43
N VAL A 78 15.60 15.57 -1.11
CA VAL A 78 16.74 16.27 -0.51
C VAL A 78 18.02 16.09 -1.32
N ASP A 79 18.93 17.06 -1.25
CA ASP A 79 20.29 16.90 -1.77
C ASP A 79 21.10 15.92 -0.89
N ILE A 80 21.72 14.92 -1.51
CA ILE A 80 22.41 13.83 -0.81
C ILE A 80 23.61 14.30 0.02
N LYS A 81 24.26 15.41 -0.38
CA LYS A 81 25.48 15.90 0.27
C LYS A 81 25.18 16.78 1.48
N THR A 82 24.08 17.53 1.42
CA THR A 82 23.76 18.60 2.37
C THR A 82 22.52 18.31 3.21
N GLY A 83 21.63 17.43 2.77
CA GLY A 83 20.32 17.21 3.39
C GLY A 83 19.33 18.34 3.18
N LYS A 84 19.66 19.35 2.35
CA LYS A 84 18.77 20.46 2.06
C LYS A 84 17.61 19.98 1.19
N MET A 85 16.39 20.32 1.60
CA MET A 85 15.19 20.04 0.81
C MET A 85 15.23 20.78 -0.54
N ILE A 86 14.93 20.03 -1.61
CA ILE A 86 14.78 20.54 -2.97
C ILE A 86 13.31 20.83 -3.23
N TRP A 87 12.44 19.85 -3.00
CA TRP A 87 10.99 19.95 -3.14
C TRP A 87 10.32 18.91 -2.23
N TYR A 88 9.02 19.08 -1.98
CA TYR A 88 8.19 18.07 -1.33
C TYR A 88 6.77 18.09 -1.91
N TYR A 89 6.04 17.00 -1.71
CA TYR A 89 4.59 16.94 -1.91
C TYR A 89 3.96 16.10 -0.79
N GLN A 90 2.94 16.63 -0.12
CA GLN A 90 2.19 15.89 0.90
C GLN A 90 1.02 15.14 0.25
N LEU A 91 0.96 13.82 0.46
CA LEU A 91 0.00 12.92 -0.19
C LEU A 91 -1.23 12.62 0.68
N VAL A 92 -1.13 12.86 1.99
CA VAL A 92 -2.27 12.83 2.92
C VAL A 92 -2.15 14.01 3.87
N HIS A 93 -3.17 14.88 3.89
CA HIS A 93 -3.25 15.99 4.84
C HIS A 93 -3.79 15.49 6.17
N HIS A 94 -3.00 15.59 7.24
CA HIS A 94 -3.36 15.10 8.58
C HIS A 94 -3.91 13.67 8.57
N ASP A 95 -3.00 12.71 8.44
CA ASP A 95 -3.36 11.31 8.35
C ASP A 95 -4.02 10.80 9.65
N ILE A 96 -5.15 10.10 9.49
CA ILE A 96 -5.91 9.39 10.53
C ILE A 96 -6.43 8.04 9.98
N TRP A 97 -5.74 7.49 8.98
CA TRP A 97 -6.13 6.26 8.29
C TRP A 97 -5.00 5.22 8.17
N ASP A 98 -3.84 5.46 8.79
CA ASP A 98 -2.61 4.68 8.59
C ASP A 98 -2.23 4.58 7.11
N TYR A 99 -2.31 5.71 6.39
CA TYR A 99 -1.99 5.79 4.97
C TYR A 99 -0.56 6.31 4.73
N ASP A 100 0.40 5.80 5.51
CA ASP A 100 1.82 5.93 5.19
C ASP A 100 2.18 5.30 3.83
N MET A 101 3.41 5.57 3.39
CA MET A 101 3.89 5.25 2.05
C MET A 101 5.20 4.46 2.09
N PRO A 102 5.17 3.18 2.49
CA PRO A 102 6.37 2.37 2.58
C PRO A 102 6.94 1.85 1.25
N PRO A 103 6.19 1.74 0.11
CA PRO A 103 6.82 1.48 -1.17
C PRO A 103 7.97 2.46 -1.45
N HIS A 104 9.04 1.98 -2.08
CA HIS A 104 10.10 2.89 -2.51
C HIS A 104 9.62 3.76 -3.68
N PRO A 105 10.03 5.04 -3.73
CA PRO A 105 9.78 5.88 -4.90
C PRO A 105 10.48 5.29 -6.14
N ILE A 106 9.73 4.95 -7.19
CA ILE A 106 10.27 4.31 -8.40
C ILE A 106 10.76 5.38 -9.38
N LEU A 107 12.05 5.39 -9.71
CA LEU A 107 12.62 6.33 -10.67
C LEU A 107 12.56 5.76 -12.09
N LEU A 108 11.94 6.50 -13.01
CA LEU A 108 11.79 6.11 -14.42
C LEU A 108 11.97 7.31 -15.35
N ASP A 109 12.45 7.05 -16.57
CA ASP A 109 12.42 8.05 -17.64
C ASP A 109 11.24 7.72 -18.57
N LEU A 110 10.23 8.60 -18.57
CA LEU A 110 8.98 8.40 -19.30
C LEU A 110 8.90 9.30 -20.53
N ASN A 111 8.04 8.93 -21.47
CA ASN A 111 7.64 9.78 -22.58
C ASN A 111 6.12 10.01 -22.53
N VAL A 112 5.70 11.10 -21.90
CA VAL A 112 4.28 11.45 -21.72
C VAL A 112 3.91 12.51 -22.73
N ASP A 113 2.98 12.19 -23.64
CA ASP A 113 2.51 13.09 -24.71
C ASP A 113 3.66 13.69 -25.56
N GLY A 114 4.72 12.90 -25.81
CA GLY A 114 5.91 13.32 -26.55
C GLY A 114 6.94 14.10 -25.73
N ARG A 115 6.67 14.37 -24.45
CA ARG A 115 7.59 15.01 -23.51
C ARG A 115 8.38 13.96 -22.73
N ARG A 116 9.70 14.05 -22.76
CA ARG A 116 10.57 13.28 -21.86
C ARG A 116 10.46 13.80 -20.44
N VAL A 117 10.22 12.90 -19.49
CA VAL A 117 10.07 13.21 -18.07
C VAL A 117 11.01 12.33 -17.27
N LYS A 118 11.89 12.95 -16.48
CA LYS A 118 12.59 12.24 -15.41
C LYS A 118 11.58 12.05 -14.28
N ALA A 119 10.87 10.93 -14.23
CA ALA A 119 9.76 10.68 -13.33
C ALA A 119 10.19 9.99 -12.02
N VAL A 120 9.45 10.26 -10.95
CA VAL A 120 9.37 9.45 -9.73
C VAL A 120 7.91 9.04 -9.52
N VAL A 121 7.68 7.74 -9.32
CA VAL A 121 6.36 7.16 -9.06
C VAL A 121 6.30 6.70 -7.62
N GLU A 122 5.37 7.25 -6.85
CA GLU A 122 5.09 6.86 -5.47
C GLU A 122 3.82 6.01 -5.43
N LEU A 123 3.96 4.73 -5.11
CA LEU A 123 2.82 3.83 -4.85
C LEU A 123 2.43 3.97 -3.38
N THR A 124 1.14 4.05 -3.04
CA THR A 124 0.73 4.31 -1.66
C THR A 124 -0.26 3.29 -1.10
N LYS A 125 -0.37 3.23 0.23
CA LYS A 125 -1.39 2.44 0.92
C LYS A 125 -2.82 2.78 0.49
N GLN A 126 -3.05 4.00 0.01
CA GLN A 126 -4.33 4.44 -0.53
C GLN A 126 -4.75 3.71 -1.82
N ALA A 127 -3.86 2.94 -2.44
CA ALA A 127 -4.01 2.37 -3.77
C ALA A 127 -3.88 3.36 -4.94
N PHE A 128 -3.24 4.51 -4.70
CA PHE A 128 -2.86 5.46 -5.74
C PHE A 128 -1.41 5.28 -6.20
N ALA A 129 -1.14 5.67 -7.44
CA ALA A 129 0.20 5.95 -7.92
C ALA A 129 0.31 7.45 -8.20
N TYR A 130 1.14 8.16 -7.43
CA TYR A 130 1.43 9.58 -7.67
C TYR A 130 2.68 9.69 -8.51
N VAL A 131 2.68 10.59 -9.49
CA VAL A 131 3.79 10.70 -10.44
C VAL A 131 4.23 12.14 -10.56
N PHE A 132 5.51 12.38 -10.29
CA PHE A 132 6.13 13.70 -10.33
C PHE A 132 7.33 13.71 -11.26
N ASP A 133 7.64 14.85 -11.84
CA ASP A 133 8.98 15.12 -12.37
C ASP A 133 9.95 15.16 -11.18
N ARG A 134 10.87 14.20 -11.11
CA ARG A 134 11.75 13.98 -9.97
C ARG A 134 12.77 15.10 -9.76
N VAL A 135 13.02 15.94 -10.77
CA VAL A 135 13.89 17.11 -10.63
C VAL A 135 13.16 18.24 -9.91
N THR A 136 11.88 18.45 -10.25
CA THR A 136 11.14 19.67 -9.87
C THR A 136 10.04 19.46 -8.83
N GLY A 137 9.61 18.22 -8.60
CA GLY A 137 8.45 17.88 -7.76
C GLY A 137 7.10 18.22 -8.40
N GLN A 138 7.08 18.68 -9.65
CA GLN A 138 5.84 19.01 -10.34
C GLN A 138 5.08 17.74 -10.74
N PRO A 139 3.77 17.63 -10.46
CA PRO A 139 2.98 16.49 -10.89
C PRO A 139 3.03 16.31 -12.41
N VAL A 140 3.20 15.07 -12.88
CA VAL A 140 3.17 14.74 -14.32
C VAL A 140 1.75 14.88 -14.87
N TRP A 141 0.77 14.46 -14.09
CA TRP A 141 -0.65 14.70 -14.33
C TRP A 141 -1.27 15.47 -13.16
N PRO A 142 -2.40 16.17 -13.37
CA PRO A 142 -3.02 16.94 -12.31
C PRO A 142 -3.32 16.10 -11.06
N ILE A 143 -3.06 16.67 -9.89
CA ILE A 143 -3.55 16.19 -8.60
C ILE A 143 -4.54 17.24 -8.12
N VAL A 144 -5.77 16.82 -7.82
CA VAL A 144 -6.86 17.73 -7.46
C VAL A 144 -7.23 17.57 -6.01
N GLU A 145 -7.38 18.70 -5.30
CA GLU A 145 -7.96 18.72 -3.97
C GLU A 145 -9.46 18.43 -4.03
N ARG A 146 -9.92 17.46 -3.25
CA ARG A 146 -11.36 17.14 -3.14
C ARG A 146 -11.82 17.21 -1.69
N PRO A 147 -13.01 17.76 -1.42
CA PRO A 147 -13.61 17.69 -0.09
C PRO A 147 -13.78 16.25 0.37
N VAL A 148 -13.43 15.98 1.63
CA VAL A 148 -13.61 14.68 2.28
C VAL A 148 -14.50 14.80 3.51
N LYS A 149 -15.03 13.67 3.99
CA LYS A 149 -15.90 13.66 5.17
C LYS A 149 -15.11 14.09 6.40
N GLN A 150 -15.67 15.03 7.15
CA GLN A 150 -15.07 15.52 8.39
C GLN A 150 -15.44 14.63 9.57
N THR A 151 -14.56 14.59 10.56
CA THR A 151 -14.75 13.79 11.79
C THR A 151 -15.87 14.35 12.66
N ASP A 152 -16.56 13.48 13.39
CA ASP A 152 -17.43 13.82 14.52
C ASP A 152 -16.84 13.37 15.86
N VAL A 153 -15.61 12.85 15.86
CA VAL A 153 -14.88 12.41 17.05
C VAL A 153 -14.48 13.64 17.86
N PRO A 154 -14.89 13.76 19.14
CA PRO A 154 -14.51 14.89 19.96
C PRO A 154 -12.99 15.03 20.10
N GLY A 155 -12.46 16.23 19.87
CA GLY A 155 -11.02 16.52 19.97
C GLY A 155 -10.19 16.14 18.75
N GLU A 156 -10.77 15.45 17.77
CA GLU A 156 -10.08 15.12 16.51
C GLU A 156 -9.98 16.34 15.59
N TRP A 157 -8.93 16.37 14.77
CA TRP A 157 -8.75 17.32 13.68
C TRP A 157 -8.89 16.60 12.33
N THR A 158 -9.47 17.26 11.32
CA THR A 158 -9.49 16.74 9.94
C THR A 158 -9.18 17.83 8.93
N SER A 159 -8.48 17.46 7.87
CA SER A 159 -8.30 18.34 6.71
C SER A 159 -9.63 18.48 5.94
N PRO A 160 -10.00 19.69 5.48
CA PRO A 160 -11.19 19.88 4.64
C PRO A 160 -11.12 19.10 3.32
N THR A 161 -9.92 18.97 2.75
CA THR A 161 -9.67 18.31 1.47
C THR A 161 -8.52 17.32 1.56
N GLN A 162 -8.43 16.45 0.55
CA GLN A 162 -7.31 15.56 0.32
C GLN A 162 -6.89 15.63 -1.16
N PRO A 163 -5.62 15.34 -1.49
CA PRO A 163 -5.13 15.29 -2.86
C PRO A 163 -5.58 13.99 -3.55
N PHE A 164 -6.06 14.10 -4.78
CA PHE A 164 -6.44 12.96 -5.62
C PHE A 164 -5.71 13.02 -6.97
N PRO A 165 -4.79 12.08 -7.27
CA PRO A 165 -4.15 12.03 -8.57
C PRO A 165 -5.19 11.68 -9.64
N THR A 166 -5.16 12.39 -10.77
CA THR A 166 -6.08 12.14 -11.88
C THR A 166 -5.63 10.97 -12.77
N LYS A 167 -4.31 10.70 -12.79
CA LYS A 167 -3.72 9.58 -13.51
C LYS A 167 -2.46 9.04 -12.78
N PRO A 168 -2.19 7.74 -12.92
CA PRO A 168 -3.10 6.73 -13.47
C PRO A 168 -4.30 6.46 -12.52
N PRO A 169 -5.36 5.75 -12.95
CA PRO A 169 -6.43 5.30 -12.06
C PRO A 169 -5.87 4.44 -10.92
N ALA A 170 -6.55 4.39 -9.77
CA ALA A 170 -6.14 3.56 -8.63
C ALA A 170 -5.96 2.08 -9.01
N PHE A 171 -4.92 1.42 -8.47
CA PHE A 171 -4.60 0.02 -8.81
C PHE A 171 -5.42 -1.00 -8.02
N ASP A 172 -6.10 -0.56 -6.96
CA ASP A 172 -6.99 -1.36 -6.12
C ASP A 172 -8.25 -0.55 -5.75
N ARG A 173 -9.21 -1.22 -5.09
CA ARG A 173 -10.48 -0.63 -4.67
C ARG A 173 -10.26 0.40 -3.56
N GLN A 174 -10.97 1.51 -3.67
CA GLN A 174 -10.96 2.63 -2.73
C GLN A 174 -12.37 2.91 -2.23
N GLY A 175 -12.56 2.93 -0.92
CA GLY A 175 -13.85 3.05 -0.28
C GLY A 175 -14.69 1.77 -0.36
N ILE A 176 -15.85 1.80 0.28
CA ILE A 176 -16.81 0.69 0.32
C ILE A 176 -18.18 1.24 -0.05
N THR A 177 -18.89 0.52 -0.90
CA THR A 177 -20.31 0.72 -1.18
C THR A 177 -21.07 -0.60 -0.99
N ALA A 178 -22.40 -0.55 -0.94
CA ALA A 178 -23.22 -1.76 -0.88
C ALA A 178 -23.04 -2.67 -2.11
N ASP A 179 -22.60 -2.11 -3.24
CA ASP A 179 -22.33 -2.87 -4.47
C ASP A 179 -21.01 -3.61 -4.44
N ASP A 180 -20.12 -3.28 -3.51
CA ASP A 180 -18.85 -3.99 -3.29
C ASP A 180 -19.01 -5.23 -2.42
N LEU A 181 -20.16 -5.42 -1.76
CA LEU A 181 -20.42 -6.58 -0.90
C LEU A 181 -20.53 -7.87 -1.69
N ILE A 182 -20.05 -8.99 -1.13
CA ILE A 182 -20.12 -10.29 -1.78
C ILE A 182 -21.53 -10.64 -2.26
N ASP A 183 -21.60 -11.26 -3.44
CA ASP A 183 -22.86 -11.61 -4.08
C ASP A 183 -22.78 -12.89 -4.92
N PHE A 184 -21.88 -13.82 -4.54
CA PHE A 184 -21.81 -15.15 -5.17
C PHE A 184 -23.17 -15.86 -5.22
N THR A 185 -24.05 -15.59 -4.23
CA THR A 185 -25.47 -15.95 -4.26
C THR A 185 -26.32 -14.81 -3.68
N PRO A 186 -27.63 -14.73 -4.02
CA PRO A 186 -28.54 -13.75 -3.41
C PRO A 186 -28.60 -13.83 -1.88
N ALA A 187 -28.51 -15.04 -1.32
CA ALA A 187 -28.52 -15.26 0.12
C ALA A 187 -27.27 -14.68 0.80
N LEU A 188 -26.09 -14.88 0.20
CA LEU A 188 -24.84 -14.29 0.70
C LEU A 188 -24.87 -12.76 0.62
N ARG A 189 -25.42 -12.20 -0.46
CA ARG A 189 -25.62 -10.74 -0.59
C ARG A 189 -26.51 -10.18 0.51
N GLN A 190 -27.63 -10.85 0.80
CA GLN A 190 -28.53 -10.42 1.87
C GLN A 190 -27.86 -10.47 3.25
N GLN A 191 -27.11 -11.53 3.53
CA GLN A 191 -26.35 -11.63 4.78
C GLN A 191 -25.26 -10.55 4.87
N ALA A 192 -24.59 -10.22 3.76
CA ALA A 192 -23.61 -9.15 3.73
C ALA A 192 -24.24 -7.77 4.01
N LEU A 193 -25.42 -7.49 3.43
CA LEU A 193 -26.18 -6.26 3.70
C LEU A 193 -26.58 -6.15 5.18
N GLN A 194 -27.03 -7.26 5.78
CA GLN A 194 -27.34 -7.30 7.22
C GLN A 194 -26.09 -7.13 8.08
N ALA A 195 -24.98 -7.74 7.68
CA ALA A 195 -23.74 -7.72 8.45
C ALA A 195 -23.12 -6.32 8.57
N ILE A 196 -23.33 -5.45 7.58
CA ILE A 196 -22.86 -4.06 7.61
C ILE A 196 -23.82 -3.11 8.37
N GLU A 197 -24.98 -3.59 8.83
CA GLU A 197 -25.90 -2.76 9.61
C GLU A 197 -25.24 -2.27 10.90
N GLY A 198 -25.30 -0.95 11.11
CA GLY A 198 -24.68 -0.26 12.24
C GLY A 198 -23.20 0.08 12.04
N PHE A 199 -22.57 -0.26 10.91
CA PHE A 199 -21.25 0.26 10.57
C PHE A 199 -21.35 1.53 9.72
N ARG A 200 -20.40 2.45 9.89
CA ARG A 200 -20.15 3.52 8.93
C ARG A 200 -19.22 3.00 7.84
N PHE A 201 -19.40 3.45 6.61
CA PHE A 201 -18.52 3.18 5.48
C PHE A 201 -18.80 4.21 4.38
N GLY A 202 -17.91 4.33 3.41
CA GLY A 202 -18.05 5.32 2.35
C GLY A 202 -16.82 5.42 1.46
N PRO A 203 -16.58 6.57 0.80
CA PRO A 203 -15.39 6.78 -0.03
C PRO A 203 -14.11 6.67 0.81
N ILE A 204 -12.97 6.55 0.12
CA ILE A 204 -11.65 6.72 0.73
C ILE A 204 -11.61 8.04 1.51
N TYR A 205 -10.98 8.03 2.69
CA TYR A 205 -11.02 9.10 3.69
C TYR A 205 -12.36 9.28 4.44
N THR A 206 -13.17 8.23 4.56
CA THR A 206 -14.21 8.22 5.60
C THR A 206 -13.52 8.12 6.97
N PRO A 207 -13.72 9.09 7.90
CA PRO A 207 -12.94 9.15 9.14
C PRO A 207 -13.31 8.02 10.10
N PRO A 208 -12.38 7.60 10.98
CA PRO A 208 -12.67 6.76 12.13
C PRO A 208 -13.82 7.30 12.99
N SER A 209 -14.42 6.42 13.79
CA SER A 209 -15.55 6.79 14.65
C SER A 209 -15.45 6.16 16.03
N VAL A 210 -15.92 6.88 17.05
CA VAL A 210 -16.07 6.35 18.40
C VAL A 210 -17.14 5.26 18.43
N GLY A 211 -16.84 4.12 19.05
CA GLY A 211 -17.83 3.06 19.28
C GLY A 211 -19.02 3.60 20.08
N ASN A 212 -20.24 3.34 19.60
CA ASN A 212 -21.48 3.89 20.16
C ASN A 212 -21.54 5.43 20.19
N ALA A 213 -21.01 6.10 19.16
CA ALA A 213 -21.31 7.50 18.86
C ALA A 213 -22.84 7.75 18.81
N PRO A 214 -23.35 9.00 18.67
CA PRO A 214 -24.79 9.27 18.72
C PRO A 214 -25.66 8.43 17.78
N ASP A 215 -25.12 8.00 16.64
CA ASP A 215 -25.77 7.09 15.67
C ASP A 215 -25.63 5.60 16.04
N LYS A 216 -25.07 5.29 17.20
CA LYS A 216 -24.79 3.96 17.75
C LYS A 216 -23.93 3.10 16.82
N THR A 217 -23.02 3.74 16.08
CA THR A 217 -22.15 3.01 15.17
C THR A 217 -21.26 1.99 15.88
N LYS A 218 -21.04 0.85 15.22
CA LYS A 218 -20.07 -0.19 15.59
C LYS A 218 -18.63 0.16 15.20
N GLY A 219 -18.43 1.28 14.51
CA GLY A 219 -17.15 1.73 13.97
C GLY A 219 -17.24 2.01 12.46
N THR A 220 -16.13 2.49 11.90
CA THR A 220 -16.05 2.80 10.46
C THR A 220 -15.24 1.73 9.73
N LEU A 221 -15.84 1.09 8.73
CA LEU A 221 -15.13 0.21 7.80
C LEU A 221 -14.43 1.08 6.75
N VAL A 222 -13.10 0.99 6.70
CA VAL A 222 -12.27 1.75 5.75
C VAL A 222 -11.62 0.81 4.74
N LEU A 223 -11.48 1.29 3.50
CA LEU A 223 -10.82 0.58 2.42
C LEU A 223 -10.04 1.59 1.54
N PRO A 224 -8.74 1.37 1.25
CA PRO A 224 -7.90 0.32 1.82
C PRO A 224 -7.84 0.37 3.35
N GLY A 225 -7.66 -0.79 4.00
CA GLY A 225 -7.40 -0.86 5.43
C GLY A 225 -6.00 -0.36 5.78
N PHE A 226 -5.61 -0.48 7.05
CA PHE A 226 -4.28 -0.10 7.56
C PHE A 226 -3.14 -0.85 6.86
N GLY A 227 -3.39 -2.09 6.43
CA GLY A 227 -2.44 -2.84 5.59
C GLY A 227 -2.16 -2.18 4.24
N GLY A 228 -3.03 -1.29 3.77
CA GLY A 228 -2.96 -0.61 2.49
C GLY A 228 -3.22 -1.51 1.28
N GLY A 229 -3.53 -0.89 0.14
CA GLY A 229 -3.57 -1.56 -1.15
C GLY A 229 -2.17 -2.08 -1.50
N ALA A 230 -1.17 -1.20 -1.50
CA ALA A 230 0.25 -1.54 -1.51
C ALA A 230 0.87 -1.25 -0.14
N ASN A 231 2.00 -1.90 0.16
CA ASN A 231 2.78 -1.67 1.39
C ASN A 231 4.28 -1.88 1.05
N TRP A 232 5.13 -2.22 2.01
CA TRP A 232 6.58 -2.36 1.86
C TRP A 232 7.03 -3.33 0.74
N GLU A 233 6.17 -4.26 0.31
CA GLU A 233 6.46 -5.17 -0.81
C GLU A 233 6.67 -4.41 -2.14
N SER A 234 6.29 -3.13 -2.21
CA SER A 234 6.51 -2.20 -3.33
C SER A 234 6.01 -2.71 -4.69
N GLY A 235 6.40 -2.01 -5.76
CA GLY A 235 6.22 -2.41 -7.14
C GLY A 235 7.53 -2.76 -7.83
N ALA A 236 7.42 -3.31 -9.04
CA ALA A 236 8.54 -3.55 -9.94
C ALA A 236 8.38 -2.69 -11.20
N ALA A 237 9.47 -2.15 -11.74
CA ALA A 237 9.41 -1.26 -12.89
C ALA A 237 10.34 -1.69 -14.01
N ASP A 238 9.86 -1.59 -15.23
CA ASP A 238 10.63 -1.90 -16.44
C ASP A 238 11.08 -0.60 -17.11
N PRO A 239 12.35 -0.20 -16.96
CA PRO A 239 12.86 1.05 -17.49
C PRO A 239 12.92 1.06 -19.03
N GLU A 240 12.90 -0.09 -19.71
CA GLU A 240 12.90 -0.14 -21.18
C GLU A 240 11.52 0.21 -21.77
N THR A 241 10.44 -0.04 -21.03
CA THR A 241 9.06 0.13 -21.52
C THR A 241 8.29 1.21 -20.79
N GLY A 242 8.74 1.65 -19.61
CA GLY A 242 8.01 2.56 -18.73
C GLY A 242 6.81 1.88 -18.04
N PHE A 243 6.82 0.55 -17.93
CA PHE A 243 5.78 -0.18 -17.21
C PHE A 243 6.09 -0.25 -15.71
N VAL A 244 5.07 -0.12 -14.89
CA VAL A 244 5.13 -0.37 -13.44
C VAL A 244 4.12 -1.45 -13.07
N TYR A 245 4.56 -2.45 -12.31
CA TYR A 245 3.77 -3.57 -11.85
C TYR A 245 3.60 -3.47 -10.34
N VAL A 246 2.36 -3.59 -9.87
CA VAL A 246 1.99 -3.39 -8.46
C VAL A 246 1.28 -4.63 -7.94
N GLY A 247 1.80 -5.22 -6.87
CA GLY A 247 1.08 -6.22 -6.09
C GLY A 247 0.21 -5.52 -5.06
N SER A 248 -1.09 -5.79 -5.06
CA SER A 248 -2.02 -5.16 -4.11
C SER A 248 -3.04 -6.13 -3.53
N HIS A 249 -3.72 -5.75 -2.45
CA HIS A 249 -4.83 -6.52 -1.91
C HIS A 249 -6.01 -5.65 -1.46
N THR A 250 -7.21 -6.23 -1.46
CA THR A 250 -8.44 -5.60 -0.97
C THR A 250 -8.78 -6.15 0.40
N SER A 251 -8.22 -5.55 1.45
CA SER A 251 -8.53 -5.91 2.82
C SER A 251 -9.00 -4.67 3.59
N PRO A 252 -10.27 -4.62 4.05
CA PRO A 252 -10.75 -3.49 4.84
C PRO A 252 -10.29 -3.61 6.30
N THR A 253 -10.28 -2.49 7.00
CA THR A 253 -10.05 -2.42 8.45
C THR A 253 -11.26 -1.81 9.13
N LEU A 254 -11.57 -2.26 10.35
CA LEU A 254 -12.51 -1.58 11.23
C LEU A 254 -11.77 -0.55 12.08
N THR A 255 -12.11 0.72 11.90
CA THR A 255 -11.62 1.84 12.73
C THR A 255 -12.69 2.19 13.77
N ASN A 256 -12.54 1.61 14.96
CA ASN A 256 -13.36 1.91 16.12
C ASN A 256 -12.48 2.53 17.20
N LEU A 257 -12.81 3.77 17.57
CA LEU A 257 -12.10 4.50 18.61
C LEU A 257 -12.76 4.29 19.98
N SER A 258 -11.95 4.03 20.98
CA SER A 258 -12.36 3.91 22.38
C SER A 258 -11.40 4.66 23.30
N LYS A 259 -11.84 4.95 24.54
CA LYS A 259 -10.95 5.54 25.54
C LYS A 259 -9.90 4.51 25.96
N PRO A 260 -8.61 4.88 26.06
CA PRO A 260 -7.60 3.97 26.58
C PRO A 260 -7.94 3.51 28.00
N ASP A 261 -7.66 2.24 28.32
CA ASP A 261 -7.79 1.73 29.68
C ASP A 261 -6.67 2.33 30.56
N PRO A 262 -7.00 3.12 31.60
CA PRO A 262 -6.00 3.75 32.46
C PRO A 262 -5.12 2.77 33.24
N ASN A 263 -5.51 1.49 33.31
CA ASN A 263 -4.77 0.44 34.02
C ASN A 263 -3.97 -0.47 33.09
N ALA A 264 -3.96 -0.22 31.77
CA ALA A 264 -3.17 -1.02 30.84
C ALA A 264 -1.68 -0.88 31.13
N GLU A 265 -0.92 -1.98 31.07
CA GLU A 265 0.53 -1.99 31.31
C GLU A 265 1.29 -1.04 30.36
N ASN A 266 0.78 -0.88 29.13
CA ASN A 266 1.27 0.07 28.13
C ASN A 266 0.26 1.21 27.93
N PHE A 267 -0.16 1.87 29.03
CA PHE A 267 -1.07 3.00 28.96
C PHE A 267 -0.54 4.07 27.99
N VAL A 268 -1.42 4.53 27.10
CA VAL A 268 -1.14 5.62 26.17
C VAL A 268 -1.94 6.85 26.57
N THR A 269 -1.31 8.01 26.49
CA THR A 269 -1.89 9.31 26.87
C THR A 269 -2.78 9.93 25.80
N SER A 270 -2.98 9.24 24.67
CA SER A 270 -3.91 9.66 23.62
C SER A 270 -5.35 9.68 24.14
N ASP A 271 -6.17 10.64 23.71
CA ASP A 271 -7.59 10.68 24.09
C ASP A 271 -8.37 9.47 23.59
N TYR A 272 -7.92 8.86 22.49
CA TYR A 272 -8.53 7.69 21.88
C TYR A 272 -7.48 6.72 21.37
N VAL A 273 -7.84 5.44 21.41
CA VAL A 273 -7.09 4.33 20.81
C VAL A 273 -8.01 3.53 19.89
N THR A 274 -7.42 2.83 18.92
CA THR A 274 -8.13 1.84 18.14
C THR A 274 -8.43 0.61 19.00
N GLY A 275 -9.69 0.18 19.07
CA GLY A 275 -10.06 -1.03 19.77
C GLY A 275 -11.52 -1.04 20.23
N GLY A 276 -12.03 -2.22 20.59
CA GLY A 276 -13.36 -2.36 21.20
C GLY A 276 -14.53 -2.59 20.22
N GLY A 277 -14.27 -2.85 18.94
CA GLY A 277 -15.28 -3.17 17.92
C GLY A 277 -15.37 -4.66 17.56
N PRO A 278 -16.45 -5.10 16.87
CA PRO A 278 -16.68 -6.51 16.51
C PRO A 278 -15.77 -7.06 15.39
N GLY A 279 -14.82 -6.27 14.89
CA GLY A 279 -14.01 -6.58 13.70
C GLY A 279 -14.77 -6.41 12.38
N VAL A 280 -14.06 -6.63 11.27
CA VAL A 280 -14.69 -6.66 9.94
C VAL A 280 -15.56 -7.92 9.84
N PRO A 281 -16.85 -7.80 9.48
CA PRO A 281 -17.71 -8.97 9.33
C PRO A 281 -17.21 -9.99 8.30
N ARG A 282 -17.47 -11.27 8.56
CA ARG A 282 -17.27 -12.38 7.61
C ARG A 282 -18.63 -13.03 7.35
N ILE A 283 -18.89 -13.45 6.11
CA ILE A 283 -20.17 -14.03 5.72
C ILE A 283 -20.01 -15.53 5.54
N GLN A 284 -20.43 -16.32 6.54
CA GLN A 284 -20.19 -17.79 6.55
C GLN A 284 -18.71 -18.15 6.33
N GLY A 285 -17.81 -17.36 6.93
CA GLY A 285 -16.37 -17.52 6.77
C GLY A 285 -15.78 -16.91 5.49
N LEU A 286 -16.59 -16.37 4.57
CA LEU A 286 -16.14 -15.65 3.38
C LEU A 286 -15.80 -14.18 3.67
N PRO A 287 -14.92 -13.54 2.89
CA PRO A 287 -14.68 -12.10 2.95
C PRO A 287 -15.96 -11.27 2.75
N LEU A 288 -16.00 -10.05 3.30
CA LEU A 288 -17.15 -9.14 3.16
C LEU A 288 -17.33 -8.61 1.74
N LEU A 289 -16.21 -8.32 1.06
CA LEU A 289 -16.19 -7.64 -0.23
C LEU A 289 -16.02 -8.62 -1.39
N LYS A 290 -16.41 -8.23 -2.59
CA LYS A 290 -16.22 -9.02 -3.82
C LYS A 290 -14.74 -9.15 -4.18
N PRO A 291 -14.32 -10.31 -4.75
CA PRO A 291 -12.99 -10.48 -5.34
C PRO A 291 -12.75 -9.55 -6.55
N PRO A 292 -11.50 -9.40 -7.03
CA PRO A 292 -10.30 -10.08 -6.53
C PRO A 292 -9.85 -9.57 -5.16
N TYR A 293 -9.38 -10.49 -4.31
CA TYR A 293 -8.87 -10.19 -2.96
C TYR A 293 -7.42 -9.74 -3.00
N GLY A 294 -6.67 -10.19 -3.99
CA GLY A 294 -5.33 -9.73 -4.32
C GLY A 294 -5.21 -9.53 -5.82
N ARG A 295 -4.40 -8.55 -6.24
CA ARG A 295 -4.19 -8.17 -7.64
C ARG A 295 -2.71 -8.09 -7.97
N ILE A 296 -2.42 -8.28 -9.24
CA ILE A 296 -1.25 -7.72 -9.89
C ILE A 296 -1.77 -6.78 -10.97
N THR A 297 -1.47 -5.49 -10.84
CA THR A 297 -1.87 -4.45 -11.78
C THR A 297 -0.64 -3.93 -12.50
N ALA A 298 -0.69 -3.86 -13.84
CA ALA A 298 0.34 -3.24 -14.65
C ALA A 298 -0.14 -1.90 -15.20
N TYR A 299 0.70 -0.88 -15.04
CA TYR A 299 0.51 0.44 -15.63
C TYR A 299 1.43 0.63 -16.83
N ASP A 300 0.91 1.22 -17.90
CA ASP A 300 1.70 1.92 -18.90
C ASP A 300 1.89 3.36 -18.45
N MET A 301 3.01 3.67 -17.80
CA MET A 301 3.25 5.01 -17.24
C MET A 301 3.56 6.06 -18.30
N ASN A 302 3.77 5.69 -19.57
CA ASN A 302 3.85 6.69 -20.64
C ASN A 302 2.47 7.31 -20.91
N LYS A 303 1.38 6.60 -20.58
CA LYS A 303 -0.01 7.02 -20.80
C LYS A 303 -0.77 7.37 -19.51
N GLY A 304 -0.28 6.84 -18.38
CA GLY A 304 -0.98 6.92 -17.10
C GLY A 304 -2.26 6.07 -17.12
N GLU A 305 -2.15 4.83 -17.62
CA GLU A 305 -3.29 3.92 -17.80
C GLU A 305 -2.97 2.52 -17.25
N ILE A 306 -3.99 1.83 -16.76
CA ILE A 306 -3.88 0.40 -16.45
C ILE A 306 -3.80 -0.35 -17.77
N ALA A 307 -2.68 -1.02 -18.03
CA ALA A 307 -2.51 -1.88 -19.20
C ALA A 307 -3.25 -3.20 -19.03
N TRP A 308 -3.16 -3.80 -17.83
CA TRP A 308 -3.90 -5.00 -17.45
C TRP A 308 -3.93 -5.16 -15.93
N MET A 309 -4.88 -5.97 -15.44
CA MET A 309 -4.96 -6.42 -14.05
C MET A 309 -5.37 -7.89 -14.03
N ILE A 310 -4.71 -8.68 -13.17
CA ILE A 310 -5.07 -10.08 -12.92
C ILE A 310 -5.22 -10.33 -11.41
N PRO A 311 -6.04 -11.31 -10.98
CA PRO A 311 -6.01 -11.80 -9.61
C PRO A 311 -4.63 -12.35 -9.23
N ASN A 312 -4.15 -12.00 -8.03
CA ASN A 312 -2.91 -12.53 -7.46
C ASN A 312 -3.15 -13.93 -6.87
N GLY A 313 -2.69 -14.98 -7.55
CA GLY A 313 -2.91 -16.37 -7.13
C GLY A 313 -4.25 -16.93 -7.58
N ASP A 314 -4.47 -18.23 -7.40
CA ASP A 314 -5.78 -18.87 -7.65
C ASP A 314 -6.75 -18.59 -6.48
N THR A 315 -7.97 -19.14 -6.54
CA THR A 315 -8.93 -19.06 -5.43
C THR A 315 -8.46 -19.87 -4.21
N PRO A 316 -8.28 -19.25 -3.02
CA PRO A 316 -7.80 -19.93 -1.83
C PRO A 316 -8.68 -21.12 -1.42
N PRO A 317 -8.12 -22.19 -0.84
CA PRO A 317 -8.87 -23.36 -0.38
C PRO A 317 -10.04 -23.02 0.56
N ALA A 318 -9.87 -22.01 1.43
CA ALA A 318 -10.91 -21.56 2.36
C ALA A 318 -12.16 -20.98 1.66
N ILE A 319 -12.03 -20.51 0.42
CA ILE A 319 -13.15 -20.04 -0.41
C ILE A 319 -13.62 -21.18 -1.30
N LYS A 320 -12.70 -21.87 -2.00
CA LYS A 320 -13.02 -22.96 -2.94
C LYS A 320 -13.82 -24.08 -2.30
N ASN A 321 -13.51 -24.41 -1.05
CA ASN A 321 -14.13 -25.52 -0.31
C ASN A 321 -15.22 -25.06 0.65
N ASN A 322 -15.65 -23.79 0.59
CA ASN A 322 -16.67 -23.27 1.50
C ASN A 322 -18.04 -23.91 1.20
N PRO A 323 -18.74 -24.50 2.19
CA PRO A 323 -20.05 -25.12 1.99
C PRO A 323 -21.10 -24.18 1.39
N ALA A 324 -21.04 -22.88 1.69
CA ALA A 324 -21.97 -21.87 1.16
C ALA A 324 -21.82 -21.63 -0.35
N LEU A 325 -20.75 -22.15 -0.96
CA LEU A 325 -20.43 -22.01 -2.39
C LEU A 325 -20.55 -23.35 -3.14
N GLN A 326 -21.09 -24.39 -2.51
CA GLN A 326 -21.29 -25.68 -3.18
C GLN A 326 -22.22 -25.53 -4.40
N GLY A 327 -21.75 -25.93 -5.57
CA GLY A 327 -22.49 -25.79 -6.84
C GLY A 327 -22.49 -24.37 -7.42
N VAL A 328 -21.79 -23.41 -6.82
CA VAL A 328 -21.62 -22.06 -7.34
C VAL A 328 -20.37 -22.01 -8.21
N ASN A 329 -20.49 -21.46 -9.43
CA ASN A 329 -19.33 -21.19 -10.27
C ASN A 329 -18.59 -19.94 -9.75
N ILE A 330 -17.41 -20.13 -9.18
CA ILE A 330 -16.59 -19.05 -8.63
C ILE A 330 -15.46 -18.68 -9.60
N PRO A 331 -15.26 -17.38 -9.90
CA PRO A 331 -14.13 -16.94 -10.71
C PRO A 331 -12.81 -17.12 -9.93
N ARG A 332 -11.68 -16.89 -10.62
CA ARG A 332 -10.38 -16.74 -9.95
C ARG A 332 -10.44 -15.53 -9.02
N THR A 333 -10.41 -15.78 -7.72
CA THR A 333 -10.61 -14.72 -6.71
C THR A 333 -9.30 -14.08 -6.24
N GLY A 334 -8.17 -14.74 -6.47
CA GLY A 334 -6.90 -14.34 -5.87
C GLY A 334 -6.88 -14.55 -4.35
N SER A 335 -5.70 -14.47 -3.77
CA SER A 335 -5.48 -14.52 -2.33
C SER A 335 -5.54 -13.12 -1.73
N ASP A 336 -5.99 -12.98 -0.47
CA ASP A 336 -5.87 -11.71 0.28
C ASP A 336 -4.41 -11.49 0.67
N SER A 337 -3.57 -11.20 -0.32
CA SER A 337 -2.12 -11.05 -0.22
C SER A 337 -1.57 -10.17 -1.34
N ARG A 338 -0.48 -9.46 -1.05
CA ARG A 338 0.23 -8.61 -2.01
C ARG A 338 1.34 -9.39 -2.68
N ALA A 339 1.36 -9.39 -4.02
CA ALA A 339 2.40 -10.07 -4.76
C ALA A 339 3.76 -9.39 -4.56
N VAL A 340 4.81 -10.19 -4.32
CA VAL A 340 6.20 -9.71 -4.36
C VAL A 340 6.74 -9.91 -5.77
N LEU A 341 7.21 -8.83 -6.39
CA LEU A 341 7.43 -8.78 -7.84
C LEU A 341 8.90 -8.59 -8.19
N LEU A 342 9.34 -9.27 -9.25
CA LEU A 342 10.61 -9.02 -9.93
C LEU A 342 10.36 -8.98 -11.43
N VAL A 343 10.60 -7.84 -12.06
CA VAL A 343 10.53 -7.72 -13.51
C VAL A 343 11.91 -7.88 -14.13
N THR A 344 11.98 -8.63 -15.22
CA THR A 344 13.16 -8.73 -16.08
C THR A 344 12.84 -8.15 -17.46
N LYS A 345 13.83 -8.16 -18.35
CA LYS A 345 13.62 -7.77 -19.75
C LYS A 345 12.50 -8.56 -20.43
N THR A 346 12.25 -9.81 -20.04
CA THR A 346 11.31 -10.70 -20.74
C THR A 346 10.11 -11.13 -19.91
N LEU A 347 10.25 -11.25 -18.60
CA LEU A 347 9.25 -11.88 -17.73
C LEU A 347 8.99 -11.06 -16.47
N LEU A 348 7.78 -11.18 -15.93
CA LEU A 348 7.44 -10.72 -14.59
C LEU A 348 7.33 -11.93 -13.67
N PHE A 349 8.17 -12.00 -12.64
CA PHE A 349 8.10 -13.02 -11.62
C PHE A 349 7.28 -12.54 -10.42
N ALA A 350 6.47 -13.43 -9.86
CA ALA A 350 5.56 -13.11 -8.77
C ALA A 350 5.52 -14.23 -7.72
N GLY A 351 5.88 -13.90 -6.49
CA GLY A 351 5.47 -14.65 -5.30
C GLY A 351 4.10 -14.17 -4.83
N GLU A 352 3.27 -15.06 -4.27
CA GLU A 352 1.90 -14.68 -3.86
C GLU A 352 1.82 -13.73 -2.65
N GLY A 353 2.84 -13.64 -1.80
CA GLY A 353 2.87 -12.76 -0.63
C GLY A 353 2.66 -13.47 0.72
N ALA A 354 2.80 -12.74 1.83
CA ALA A 354 2.84 -13.28 3.20
C ALA A 354 1.66 -14.18 3.60
N THR A 355 0.46 -13.82 3.16
CA THR A 355 -0.81 -14.52 3.45
C THR A 355 -1.32 -15.33 2.25
N GLY A 356 -0.52 -15.42 1.18
CA GLY A 356 -0.85 -16.12 -0.05
C GLY A 356 -0.61 -17.62 0.03
N GLN A 357 -0.78 -18.32 -1.09
CA GLN A 357 -0.36 -19.71 -1.21
C GLN A 357 1.16 -19.80 -1.40
N SER A 358 1.70 -20.99 -1.14
CA SER A 358 3.12 -21.30 -1.37
C SER A 358 3.40 -21.49 -2.88
N SER A 359 3.28 -20.43 -3.66
CA SER A 359 3.49 -20.46 -5.11
C SER A 359 4.48 -19.40 -5.58
N PHE A 360 5.16 -19.70 -6.69
CA PHE A 360 6.00 -18.78 -7.43
C PHE A 360 5.73 -18.91 -8.93
N ARG A 361 5.52 -17.78 -9.59
CA ARG A 361 5.06 -17.71 -10.98
C ARG A 361 5.98 -16.87 -11.85
N ALA A 362 6.09 -17.25 -13.12
CA ALA A 362 6.58 -16.40 -14.20
C ALA A 362 5.40 -16.04 -15.10
N LEU A 363 5.22 -14.75 -15.32
CA LEU A 363 4.13 -14.16 -16.09
C LEU A 363 4.69 -13.48 -17.34
N ASP A 364 3.91 -13.51 -18.43
CA ASP A 364 4.11 -12.60 -19.54
C ASP A 364 3.87 -11.17 -19.01
N LYS A 365 4.90 -10.32 -19.04
CA LYS A 365 4.80 -8.98 -18.46
C LYS A 365 3.88 -8.04 -19.26
N LYS A 366 3.58 -8.34 -20.52
CA LYS A 366 2.70 -7.53 -21.36
C LYS A 366 1.22 -7.88 -21.17
N THR A 367 0.91 -9.11 -20.75
CA THR A 367 -0.48 -9.58 -20.68
C THR A 367 -0.91 -10.07 -19.29
N GLY A 368 0.03 -10.34 -18.39
CA GLY A 368 -0.22 -10.97 -17.09
C GLY A 368 -0.48 -12.48 -17.16
N GLN A 369 -0.40 -13.10 -18.35
CA GLN A 369 -0.64 -14.53 -18.51
C GLN A 369 0.44 -15.34 -17.76
N THR A 370 0.03 -16.33 -16.97
CA THR A 370 0.98 -17.29 -16.36
C THR A 370 1.64 -18.13 -17.46
N ILE A 371 2.97 -18.04 -17.58
CA ILE A 371 3.79 -18.85 -18.47
C ILE A 371 4.29 -20.10 -17.73
N TRP A 372 4.63 -19.94 -16.46
CA TRP A 372 5.14 -21.02 -15.62
C TRP A 372 4.77 -20.78 -14.16
N GLU A 373 4.58 -21.86 -13.42
CA GLU A 373 4.21 -21.83 -12.01
C GLU A 373 4.81 -23.05 -11.30
N THR A 374 5.18 -22.86 -10.04
CA THR A 374 5.61 -23.93 -9.16
C THR A 374 5.12 -23.70 -7.74
N ASN A 375 4.97 -24.80 -6.99
CA ASN A 375 4.75 -24.76 -5.56
C ASN A 375 6.10 -24.64 -4.84
N VAL A 376 6.18 -23.70 -3.89
CA VAL A 376 7.33 -23.52 -3.02
C VAL A 376 7.16 -24.40 -1.78
N PRO A 377 8.13 -25.27 -1.42
CA PRO A 377 7.93 -26.22 -0.32
C PRO A 377 7.78 -25.60 1.07
N VAL A 378 8.25 -24.37 1.28
CA VAL A 378 8.50 -23.80 2.63
C VAL A 378 7.64 -22.58 2.93
N GLY A 379 6.37 -22.68 2.56
CA GLY A 379 5.40 -21.61 2.82
C GLY A 379 5.39 -20.52 1.75
N PRO A 380 4.60 -19.45 1.98
CA PRO A 380 4.43 -18.38 1.02
C PRO A 380 5.73 -17.63 0.72
N VAL A 381 5.84 -17.17 -0.52
CA VAL A 381 6.94 -16.29 -0.96
C VAL A 381 6.56 -14.87 -0.62
N HIS A 382 7.16 -14.33 0.43
CA HIS A 382 6.83 -12.99 0.95
C HIS A 382 8.02 -12.03 0.97
N SER A 383 9.20 -12.46 0.54
CA SER A 383 10.34 -11.58 0.34
C SER A 383 10.45 -11.12 -1.11
N LEU A 384 11.05 -9.95 -1.33
CA LEU A 384 11.33 -9.46 -2.67
C LEU A 384 12.30 -10.39 -3.41
N PRO A 385 11.90 -10.98 -4.56
CA PRO A 385 12.80 -11.81 -5.33
C PRO A 385 13.91 -10.98 -5.97
N MET A 386 15.11 -11.53 -5.99
CA MET A 386 16.27 -10.96 -6.68
C MET A 386 16.80 -11.89 -7.76
N THR A 387 17.57 -11.36 -8.70
CA THR A 387 18.25 -12.17 -9.73
C THR A 387 19.72 -11.78 -9.88
N TYR A 388 20.58 -12.75 -10.21
CA TYR A 388 22.00 -12.54 -10.48
C TYR A 388 22.56 -13.62 -11.42
N MET A 389 23.72 -13.34 -12.01
CA MET A 389 24.47 -14.29 -12.82
C MET A 389 25.54 -15.00 -11.96
N HIS A 390 25.62 -16.33 -12.09
CA HIS A 390 26.71 -17.11 -11.51
C HIS A 390 27.06 -18.28 -12.43
N ASN A 391 28.35 -18.41 -12.78
CA ASN A 391 28.88 -19.46 -13.68
C ASN A 391 28.04 -19.64 -14.97
N GLY A 392 27.68 -18.52 -15.61
CA GLY A 392 26.93 -18.51 -16.87
C GLY A 392 25.43 -18.82 -16.75
N ARG A 393 24.89 -18.94 -15.54
CA ARG A 393 23.45 -19.16 -15.29
C ARG A 393 22.83 -17.97 -14.56
N GLN A 394 21.62 -17.60 -14.97
CA GLN A 394 20.82 -16.63 -14.26
C GLN A 394 20.03 -17.34 -13.16
N TYR A 395 20.18 -16.87 -11.92
CA TYR A 395 19.44 -17.36 -10.77
C TYR A 395 18.37 -16.37 -10.35
N ILE A 396 17.26 -16.87 -9.85
CA ILE A 396 16.27 -16.11 -9.09
C ILE A 396 16.29 -16.68 -7.67
N VAL A 397 16.45 -15.80 -6.70
CA VAL A 397 16.53 -16.16 -5.28
C VAL A 397 15.56 -15.33 -4.48
N PHE A 398 14.89 -16.00 -3.54
CA PHE A 398 13.99 -15.37 -2.59
C PHE A 398 13.99 -16.17 -1.28
N ALA A 399 13.62 -15.50 -0.18
CA ALA A 399 13.26 -16.16 1.06
C ALA A 399 11.77 -16.56 1.07
N SER A 400 11.48 -17.74 1.58
CA SER A 400 10.12 -18.25 1.85
C SER A 400 10.03 -18.76 3.29
N GLY A 401 8.88 -18.58 3.92
CA GLY A 401 8.62 -19.02 5.28
C GLY A 401 7.17 -18.73 5.67
N ASN A 402 6.75 -19.15 6.86
CA ASN A 402 5.41 -18.83 7.35
C ASN A 402 5.43 -18.62 8.87
N ALA A 403 5.30 -17.37 9.30
CA ALA A 403 5.27 -17.01 10.72
C ALA A 403 4.04 -17.58 11.44
N ALA A 404 2.87 -17.63 10.79
CA ALA A 404 1.63 -18.12 11.38
C ALA A 404 1.68 -19.62 11.72
N THR A 405 2.41 -20.41 10.91
CA THR A 405 2.63 -21.84 11.16
C THR A 405 4.00 -22.14 11.77
N GLN A 406 4.75 -21.11 12.17
CA GLN A 406 6.13 -21.22 12.67
C GLN A 406 7.06 -22.03 11.74
N THR A 407 6.80 -21.99 10.44
CA THR A 407 7.66 -22.62 9.44
C THR A 407 8.89 -21.75 9.23
N ALA A 408 10.07 -22.30 9.55
CA ALA A 408 11.34 -21.60 9.46
C ALA A 408 11.60 -21.07 8.04
N ALA A 409 12.17 -19.86 7.97
CA ALA A 409 12.52 -19.25 6.70
C ALA A 409 13.67 -20.02 6.00
N GLN A 410 13.58 -20.13 4.68
CA GLN A 410 14.61 -20.71 3.81
C GLN A 410 14.88 -19.81 2.61
N LEU A 411 16.10 -19.87 2.08
CA LEU A 411 16.43 -19.32 0.77
C LEU A 411 16.18 -20.37 -0.31
N VAL A 412 15.34 -20.03 -1.28
CA VAL A 412 15.03 -20.85 -2.44
C VAL A 412 15.68 -20.22 -3.65
N ALA A 413 16.37 -21.03 -4.46
CA ALA A 413 17.04 -20.60 -5.68
C ALA A 413 16.56 -21.43 -6.86
N TYR A 414 16.01 -20.77 -7.87
CA TYR A 414 15.77 -21.34 -9.19
C TYR A 414 16.79 -20.78 -10.18
N TRP A 415 17.13 -21.53 -11.22
CA TRP A 415 17.92 -21.01 -12.34
C TRP A 415 17.08 -21.03 -13.60
N ILE A 416 17.22 -19.99 -14.42
CA ILE A 416 16.50 -19.86 -15.69
C ILE A 416 17.28 -20.65 -16.74
N PRO A 417 16.66 -21.66 -17.39
CA PRO A 417 17.34 -22.38 -18.45
C PRO A 417 17.63 -21.47 -19.65
N PRO A 418 18.77 -21.64 -20.34
CA PRO A 418 19.00 -20.94 -21.59
C PRO A 418 17.86 -21.26 -22.57
N PRO A 419 17.52 -20.33 -23.49
CA PRO A 419 16.58 -20.62 -24.55
C PRO A 419 16.98 -21.92 -25.26
N PRO A 420 16.03 -22.78 -25.66
CA PRO A 420 16.36 -23.92 -26.52
C PRO A 420 17.15 -23.41 -27.71
N SER A 421 18.28 -24.05 -28.04
CA SER A 421 19.02 -23.73 -29.25
C SER A 421 18.06 -23.83 -30.43
N GLN A 422 17.82 -22.72 -31.14
CA GLN A 422 17.11 -22.77 -32.41
C GLN A 422 17.88 -23.74 -33.31
N LYS A 423 17.27 -24.89 -33.62
CA LYS A 423 17.83 -25.91 -34.50
C LYS A 423 17.79 -25.46 -35.95
#